data_AF-A0A7W7YHS4-F1
#
_entry.id   AF-A0A7W7YHS4-F1
#
_cell.length_a   1.000
_cell.length_b   1.000
_cell.length_c   1.000
_cell.angle_alpha   90.00
_cell.angle_beta   90.00
_cell.angle_gamma   90.00
#
_symmetry.space_group_name_H-M   'P 1'
#
loop_
_entity.id
_entity.type
_entity.pdbx_description
1 polymer ?
#
loop_
_entity_poly.entity_id
_entity_poly.type
_entity_poly.pdbx_seq_one_letter_code
_entity_poly.pdbx_strand_id
1 'polypeptide(L)'
;MSKLSHKKKAVTPPATLKLREKVFFIGFALLFFGLPSFFLHRRSIHDQTASISKTVQKWKHIYHIDDEKAELIQQIELDFHGNGSPFSIKPARTKEEKHRHHQEISSLMAPEDGARFMKAMEKSDDRH
;
A
#
# COMPACT_ATOMS: atom_id res chain seq x y z
N MET A 1 -27.79 -71.66 -8.65
CA MET A 1 -26.68 -70.67 -8.78
C MET A 1 -27.26 -69.38 -9.37
N SER A 2 -27.48 -68.36 -8.53
CA SER A 2 -28.09 -67.09 -8.96
C SER A 2 -26.99 -66.06 -9.30
N LYS A 3 -27.08 -65.47 -10.48
CA LYS A 3 -26.07 -64.56 -11.05
C LYS A 3 -26.14 -63.21 -10.34
N LEU A 4 -25.06 -62.82 -9.66
CA LEU A 4 -24.88 -61.47 -9.13
C LEU A 4 -24.64 -60.49 -10.30
N SER A 5 -25.63 -59.65 -10.58
CA SER A 5 -25.51 -58.53 -11.51
C SER A 5 -24.75 -57.39 -10.80
N HIS A 6 -23.47 -57.21 -11.12
CA HIS A 6 -22.74 -56.01 -10.74
C HIS A 6 -23.28 -54.80 -11.52
N LYS A 7 -24.12 -54.00 -10.86
CA LYS A 7 -24.58 -52.69 -11.35
C LYS A 7 -23.36 -51.76 -11.41
N LYS A 8 -22.80 -51.52 -12.60
CA LYS A 8 -21.77 -50.49 -12.82
C LYS A 8 -22.36 -49.14 -12.40
N LYS A 9 -21.77 -48.47 -11.40
CA LYS A 9 -22.11 -47.08 -11.09
C LYS A 9 -21.77 -46.23 -12.31
N ALA A 10 -22.76 -45.56 -12.89
CA ALA A 10 -22.53 -44.60 -13.95
C ALA A 10 -21.67 -43.47 -13.39
N VAL A 11 -20.50 -43.24 -14.00
CA VAL A 11 -19.67 -42.08 -13.72
C VAL A 11 -20.42 -40.88 -14.31
N THR A 12 -20.90 -39.99 -13.45
CA THR A 12 -21.60 -38.77 -13.86
C THR A 12 -20.64 -37.94 -14.72
N PRO A 13 -21.04 -37.48 -15.92
CA PRO A 13 -20.18 -36.61 -16.71
C PRO A 13 -19.91 -35.31 -15.92
N PRO A 14 -18.69 -34.74 -16.00
CA PRO A 14 -18.40 -33.49 -15.33
C PRO A 14 -19.34 -32.41 -15.86
N ALA A 15 -19.97 -31.67 -14.95
CA ALA A 15 -20.82 -30.54 -15.33
C ALA A 15 -19.96 -29.50 -16.06
N THR A 16 -20.21 -29.29 -17.35
CA THR A 16 -19.50 -28.32 -18.18
C THR A 16 -20.36 -27.09 -18.38
N LEU A 17 -19.86 -25.94 -17.94
CA LEU A 17 -20.53 -24.65 -18.17
C LEU A 17 -20.44 -24.26 -19.64
N LYS A 18 -21.53 -23.71 -20.18
CA LYS A 18 -21.55 -23.10 -21.51
C LYS A 18 -20.68 -21.85 -21.51
N LEU A 19 -20.12 -21.48 -22.67
CA LEU A 19 -19.28 -20.29 -22.81
C LEU A 19 -19.97 -19.02 -22.28
N ARG A 20 -21.27 -18.85 -22.57
CA ARG A 20 -22.07 -17.72 -22.09
C ARG A 20 -22.16 -17.65 -20.56
N GLU A 21 -22.29 -18.79 -19.90
CA GLU A 21 -22.34 -18.87 -18.43
C GLU A 21 -20.96 -18.52 -17.85
N LYS A 22 -19.88 -19.02 -18.44
CA LYS A 22 -18.51 -18.66 -18.04
C LYS A 22 -18.26 -17.15 -18.14
N VAL A 23 -18.63 -16.55 -19.28
CA VAL A 23 -18.50 -15.10 -19.49
C VAL A 23 -19.34 -14.32 -18.48
N PHE A 24 -20.56 -14.78 -18.19
CA PHE A 24 -21.41 -14.15 -17.17
C PHE A 24 -20.76 -14.20 -15.79
N PHE A 25 -20.25 -15.35 -15.35
CA PHE A 25 -19.60 -15.46 -14.03
C PHE A 25 -18.31 -14.64 -13.94
N ILE A 26 -17.50 -14.62 -15.01
CA ILE A 26 -16.27 -13.80 -15.07
C ILE A 26 -16.65 -12.31 -15.03
N GLY A 27 -17.60 -11.89 -15.87
CA GLY A 27 -18.06 -10.50 -15.91
C GLY A 27 -18.68 -10.06 -14.59
N PHE A 28 -19.50 -10.90 -13.98
CA PHE A 28 -20.07 -10.69 -12.64
C PHE A 28 -18.95 -10.54 -11.60
N ALA A 29 -17.97 -11.44 -11.58
CA ALA A 29 -16.86 -11.36 -10.64
C ALA A 29 -16.03 -10.08 -10.83
N LEU A 30 -15.72 -9.69 -12.07
CA LEU A 30 -15.01 -8.45 -12.36
C LEU A 30 -15.82 -7.21 -11.98
N LEU A 31 -17.14 -7.22 -12.18
CA LEU A 31 -17.99 -6.09 -11.85
C LEU A 31 -18.13 -5.90 -10.34
N PHE A 32 -18.37 -6.98 -9.60
CA PHE A 32 -18.64 -6.91 -8.15
C PHE A 32 -17.37 -6.90 -7.29
N PHE A 33 -16.27 -7.51 -7.76
CA PHE A 33 -15.02 -7.56 -7.00
C PHE A 33 -13.91 -6.79 -7.67
N GLY A 34 -13.72 -6.94 -8.98
CA GLY A 34 -12.66 -6.27 -9.73
C GLY A 34 -12.75 -4.74 -9.67
N LEU A 35 -13.90 -4.18 -10.09
CA LEU A 35 -14.11 -2.73 -10.12
C LEU A 35 -13.99 -2.09 -8.72
N PRO A 36 -14.72 -2.56 -7.70
CA PRO A 36 -14.61 -1.99 -6.36
C PRO A 36 -13.19 -2.11 -5.79
N SER A 37 -12.53 -3.25 -5.98
CA SER A 37 -11.14 -3.41 -5.53
C SER A 37 -10.20 -2.43 -6.21
N PHE A 38 -10.37 -2.19 -7.52
CA PHE A 38 -9.56 -1.20 -8.25
C PHE A 38 -9.77 0.22 -7.71
N PHE A 39 -11.03 0.64 -7.50
CA PHE A 39 -11.32 1.97 -6.96
C PHE A 39 -10.79 2.15 -5.54
N LEU A 40 -10.99 1.15 -4.67
CA LEU A 40 -10.47 1.19 -3.29
C LEU A 40 -8.94 1.24 -3.28
N HIS A 41 -8.27 0.47 -4.13
CA HIS A 41 -6.82 0.49 -4.27
C HIS A 41 -6.31 1.86 -4.72
N ARG A 42 -6.91 2.44 -5.76
CA ARG A 42 -6.55 3.77 -6.26
C ARG A 42 -6.77 4.87 -5.23
N ARG A 43 -7.89 4.80 -4.50
CA ARG A 43 -8.19 5.73 -3.41
C ARG A 43 -7.17 5.62 -2.29
N SER A 44 -6.84 4.41 -1.85
CA SER A 44 -5.83 4.17 -0.81
C SER A 44 -4.48 4.79 -1.18
N ILE A 45 -4.05 4.61 -2.42
CA ILE A 45 -2.80 5.21 -2.92
C ILE A 45 -2.89 6.74 -2.93
N HIS A 46 -3.97 7.28 -3.48
CA HIS A 46 -4.18 8.72 -3.54
C HIS A 46 -4.17 9.35 -2.14
N ASP A 47 -4.92 8.78 -1.20
CA ASP A 47 -5.06 9.31 0.15
C ASP A 47 -3.72 9.25 0.91
N GLN A 48 -2.92 8.20 0.72
CA GLN A 48 -1.57 8.10 1.29
C GLN A 48 -0.63 9.16 0.68
N THR A 49 -0.57 9.27 -0.64
CA THR A 49 0.30 10.26 -1.31
C THR A 49 -0.10 11.69 -0.93
N ALA A 50 -1.40 11.98 -0.84
CA ALA A 50 -1.91 13.27 -0.38
C ALA A 50 -1.53 13.56 1.08
N SER A 51 -1.59 12.55 1.95
CA SER A 51 -1.16 12.69 3.35
C SER A 51 0.33 13.00 3.45
N ILE A 52 1.18 12.28 2.71
CA ILE A 52 2.63 12.55 2.67
C ILE A 52 2.90 13.96 2.14
N SER A 53 2.28 14.32 1.01
CA SER A 53 2.44 15.65 0.43
C SER A 53 2.07 16.75 1.42
N LYS A 54 0.96 16.60 2.16
CA LYS A 54 0.55 17.55 3.19
C LYS A 54 1.57 17.68 4.32
N THR A 55 2.17 16.57 4.76
CA THR A 55 3.23 16.56 5.78
C THR A 55 4.46 17.30 5.27
N VAL A 56 4.91 16.99 4.06
CA VAL A 56 6.10 17.63 3.46
C VAL A 56 5.86 19.12 3.24
N GLN A 57 4.69 19.53 2.77
CA GLN A 57 4.35 20.96 2.63
C GLN A 57 4.35 21.69 3.98
N LYS A 58 3.91 21.03 5.05
CA LYS A 58 4.02 21.59 6.40
C LYS A 58 5.47 21.75 6.83
N TRP A 59 6.31 20.73 6.61
CA TRP A 59 7.74 20.79 6.91
C TRP A 59 8.45 21.86 6.09
N LYS A 60 8.13 21.97 4.80
CA LYS A 60 8.64 22.99 3.90
C LYS A 60 8.47 24.38 4.48
N HIS A 61 7.29 24.68 5.03
CA HIS A 61 7.06 25.98 5.66
C HIS A 61 7.78 26.14 7.00
N ILE A 62 7.81 25.11 7.86
CA ILE A 62 8.38 25.18 9.22
C ILE A 62 9.92 25.24 9.22
N TYR A 63 10.54 24.58 8.25
CA TYR A 63 11.99 24.35 8.14
C TYR A 63 12.59 24.98 6.88
N HIS A 64 11.87 25.93 6.28
CA HIS A 64 12.33 26.77 5.17
C HIS A 64 12.96 25.97 4.02
N ILE A 65 12.32 24.86 3.65
CA ILE A 65 12.78 23.97 2.59
C ILE A 65 12.37 24.56 1.25
N ASP A 66 13.25 24.54 0.27
CA ASP A 66 12.92 24.92 -1.11
C ASP A 66 12.09 23.83 -1.81
N ASP A 67 11.62 24.14 -3.02
CA ASP A 67 10.72 23.28 -3.78
C ASP A 67 11.40 21.99 -4.23
N GLU A 68 12.65 22.08 -4.70
CA GLU A 68 13.42 20.93 -5.20
C GLU A 68 13.70 19.91 -4.08
N LYS A 69 14.11 20.39 -2.90
CA LYS A 69 14.34 19.53 -1.74
C LYS A 69 13.04 18.99 -1.17
N ALA A 70 11.95 19.75 -1.21
CA ALA A 70 10.65 19.26 -0.79
C ALA A 70 10.18 18.09 -1.67
N GLU A 71 10.40 18.15 -2.99
CA GLU A 71 10.12 17.03 -3.89
C GLU A 71 10.97 15.79 -3.57
N LEU A 72 12.25 15.99 -3.28
CA LEU A 72 13.14 14.89 -2.88
C LEU A 72 12.68 14.26 -1.55
N ILE A 73 12.35 15.07 -0.54
CA ILE A 73 11.83 14.59 0.74
C ILE A 73 10.52 13.83 0.54
N GLN A 74 9.64 14.29 -0.36
CA GLN A 74 8.40 13.58 -0.67
C GLN A 74 8.67 12.19 -1.27
N GLN A 75 9.69 12.03 -2.10
CA GLN A 75 10.09 10.72 -2.63
C GLN A 75 10.65 9.83 -1.53
N ILE A 76 11.53 10.35 -0.68
CA ILE A 76 12.10 9.62 0.48
C ILE A 76 10.97 9.11 1.40
N GLU A 77 9.98 9.96 1.70
CA GLU A 77 8.81 9.60 2.50
C GLU A 77 7.93 8.52 1.83
N LEU A 78 7.72 8.61 0.52
CA LEU A 78 6.97 7.60 -0.25
C LEU A 78 7.68 6.25 -0.28
N ASP A 79 9.01 6.23 -0.37
CA ASP A 79 9.81 5.00 -0.37
C ASP A 79 9.88 4.38 1.03
N PHE A 80 9.94 5.21 2.08
CA PHE A 80 9.98 4.73 3.45
C PHE A 80 8.63 4.17 3.93
N HIS A 81 7.54 4.94 3.72
CA HIS A 81 6.18 4.60 4.18
C HIS A 81 5.35 3.79 3.18
N GLY A 82 5.82 3.71 1.93
CA GLY A 82 5.10 3.11 0.81
C GLY A 82 4.00 4.02 0.25
N ASN A 83 3.59 3.74 -0.98
CA ASN A 83 2.55 4.47 -1.70
C ASN A 83 1.13 4.25 -1.18
N GLY A 84 0.92 3.43 -0.13
CA GLY A 84 -0.40 3.15 0.43
C GLY A 84 -1.17 2.01 -0.24
N SER A 85 -0.50 1.22 -1.09
CA SER A 85 -1.08 0.00 -1.66
C SER A 85 -1.50 -0.98 -0.55
N PRO A 86 -2.77 -1.42 -0.50
CA PRO A 86 -3.25 -2.42 0.47
C PRO A 86 -2.66 -3.81 0.24
N PHE A 87 -2.01 -4.06 -0.90
CA PHE A 87 -1.37 -5.34 -1.22
C PHE A 87 0.14 -5.34 -0.91
N SER A 88 0.67 -4.22 -0.43
CA SER A 88 2.08 -4.09 -0.05
C SER A 88 2.24 -4.37 1.43
N ILE A 89 3.04 -5.38 1.76
CA ILE A 89 3.44 -5.65 3.15
C ILE A 89 4.40 -4.53 3.56
N LYS A 90 4.00 -3.68 4.50
CA LYS A 90 4.90 -2.69 5.11
C LYS A 90 5.80 -3.42 6.12
N PRO A 91 7.12 -3.50 5.91
CA PRO A 91 8.00 -4.10 6.89
C PRO A 91 7.95 -3.27 8.18
N ALA A 92 7.93 -3.94 9.33
CA ALA A 92 8.12 -3.28 10.61
C ALA A 92 9.53 -2.67 10.62
N ARG A 93 9.62 -1.36 10.85
CA ARG A 93 10.90 -0.64 10.87
C ARG A 93 11.46 -0.58 12.28
N THR A 94 12.76 -0.83 12.45
CA THR A 94 13.42 -0.67 13.75
C THR A 94 13.56 0.80 14.13
N LYS A 95 13.89 1.09 15.39
CA LYS A 95 14.12 2.46 15.85
C LYS A 95 15.29 3.10 15.09
N GLU A 96 16.33 2.33 14.82
CA GLU A 96 17.52 2.76 14.06
C GLU A 96 17.16 3.09 12.61
N GLU A 97 16.29 2.29 11.97
CA GLU A 97 15.84 2.58 10.61
C GLU A 97 15.01 3.85 10.52
N LYS A 98 14.12 4.09 11.49
CA LYS A 98 13.36 5.35 11.61
C LYS A 98 14.28 6.54 11.87
N HIS A 99 15.25 6.38 12.77
CA HIS A 99 16.21 7.43 13.06
C HIS A 99 17.05 7.79 11.83
N ARG A 100 17.55 6.80 11.09
CA ARG A 100 18.29 7.01 9.83
C ARG A 100 17.43 7.71 8.77
N HIS A 101 16.16 7.34 8.66
CA HIS A 101 15.20 8.01 7.77
C HIS A 101 15.04 9.49 8.12
N HIS A 102 14.83 9.81 9.40
CA HIS A 102 14.76 11.20 9.85
C HIS A 102 16.08 11.95 9.61
N GLN A 103 17.22 11.29 9.82
CA GLN A 103 18.54 11.87 9.56
C GLN A 103 18.73 12.21 8.08
N GLU A 104 18.33 11.33 7.17
CA GLU A 104 18.37 11.56 5.72
C GLU A 104 17.59 12.81 5.34
N ILE A 105 16.34 12.94 5.83
CA ILE A 105 15.52 14.14 5.61
C ILE A 105 16.16 15.40 6.20
N SER A 106 16.69 15.30 7.43
CA SER A 106 17.32 16.43 8.12
C SER A 106 18.54 16.97 7.37
N SER A 107 19.27 16.10 6.65
CA SER A 107 20.47 16.46 5.90
C SER A 107 20.18 17.35 4.69
N LEU A 108 18.94 17.36 4.21
CA LEU A 108 18.49 18.23 3.13
C LEU A 108 18.15 19.64 3.63
N MET A 109 17.95 19.81 4.94
CA MET A 109 17.61 21.10 5.55
C MET A 109 18.87 21.93 5.86
N ALA A 110 18.68 23.21 6.21
CA ALA A 110 19.73 23.98 6.86
C ALA A 110 20.12 23.33 8.20
N PRO A 111 21.38 23.43 8.66
CA PRO A 111 21.84 22.75 9.87
C PRO A 111 20.98 23.00 11.13
N GLU A 112 20.54 24.25 11.33
CA GLU A 112 19.70 24.61 12.49
C GLU A 112 18.30 23.98 12.39
N ASP A 113 17.72 23.99 11.19
CA ASP A 113 16.39 23.44 10.93
C ASP A 113 16.40 21.91 10.95
N GLY A 114 17.45 21.27 10.42
CA GLY A 114 17.68 19.84 10.52
C GLY A 114 17.78 19.38 11.99
N ALA A 115 18.52 20.11 12.83
CA ALA A 115 18.60 19.82 14.26
C ALA A 115 17.24 19.96 14.97
N ARG A 116 16.46 21.00 14.62
CA ARG A 116 15.09 21.19 15.13
C ARG A 116 14.16 20.07 14.69
N PHE A 117 14.27 19.65 13.42
CA PHE A 117 13.50 18.55 12.85
C PHE A 117 13.78 17.24 13.60
N MET A 118 15.06 16.87 13.77
CA MET A 118 15.45 15.64 14.49
C MET A 118 14.88 15.60 15.90
N LYS A 119 15.00 16.70 16.65
CA LYS A 119 14.43 16.81 18.00
C LYS A 119 12.91 16.68 18.02
N ALA A 120 12.23 17.20 16.99
CA ALA A 120 10.77 17.07 16.87
C ALA A 120 10.36 15.63 16.58
N MET A 121 11.09 14.92 15.72
CA MET A 121 10.80 13.54 15.34
C MET A 121 11.07 12.55 16.48
N GLU A 122 12.17 12.71 17.22
CA GLU A 122 12.47 11.90 18.41
C GLU A 122 11.34 12.04 19.47
N LYS A 123 10.87 13.26 19.70
CA LYS A 123 9.77 13.52 20.64
C LYS A 123 8.43 12.93 20.19
N SER A 124 8.20 12.73 18.89
CA SER A 124 6.99 12.07 18.40
C SER A 124 7.09 10.55 18.46
N ASP A 125 8.28 9.99 18.21
CA ASP A 125 8.51 8.54 18.27
C ASP A 125 8.35 7.99 19.69
N ASP A 126 8.72 8.75 20.72
CA ASP A 126 8.59 8.32 22.12
C ASP A 126 7.15 8.36 22.66
N ARG A 127 6.17 8.87 21.90
CA ARG A 127 4.75 8.96 22.32
C ARG A 127 3.86 7.82 21.80
N HIS A 128 4.42 6.84 21.11
CA HIS A 128 3.73 5.69 20.53
C HIS A 128 4.34 4.38 21.03
#